data_AF-G1MXJ3-F1
#
_entry.id   AF-G1MXJ3-F1
#
_cell.length_a   1.000
_cell.length_b   1.000
_cell.length_c   1.000
_cell.angle_alpha   90.00
_cell.angle_beta   90.00
_cell.angle_gamma   90.00
#
_symmetry.space_group_name_H-M   'P 1'
#
loop_
_entity.id
_entity.type
_entity.pdbx_description
1 polymer ?
#
loop_
_entity_poly.entity_id
_entity_poly.type
_entity_poly.pdbx_seq_one_letter_code
_entity_poly.pdbx_strand_id
1 'polypeptide(L)'
;ILCSHKGLIRCHKYSMFPLRTPKIYVTFTNSSREWCLSYPVLLKIAYNPLKMFYRSQSIANVSIIASFIPEKISLLNKNTEITVKICFQATFRPAKRDNQVAIKCNATLDADLQSSRVTSRGLFKESNERYMQRDVVVTHSMNCVQDIFNVQEPSDAVNSLNVRIDIFLANPGTSPVLDTSSPASVAYSIPFIKDCGEDELCICDLVLNVQQKGDDGKQQFIATFSDNLFFASSSLPVCGTQLHCFCYCCRFSSYSKKNVFFCLLVSVPRKENVSFDISFDFNLKNLQNMAVLSFHALSESKEEQELDNQISLSIPLRYDAEIHFTRLANINFYEVYSGHNIPSTVNNFEDIGPTFNFSVKVTTGSIPVKMASVKIHLPELTSKDNPLMYITAVDTDQARGVTCQVQINPLQIGKRPYSASFKKENLRAVKELVNLSRMRTEDFLVCYLLNKAKKDVFRNWEGVLKHSFTIFVNLLFQSTFQTLQLFAEAEINVHNTDLFIIGENTLTIPVTIIKPDEKAEIPIGVVIGSILAGLLLLLVLVAVLWKFGFFKRQYEKMTQDIEDIDEITELTKYKD
;
A
#
# COMPACT_ATOMS: atom_id res chain seq x y z
N ILE A 1 -24.27 -20.79 -13.97
CA ILE A 1 -24.25 -20.85 -12.48
C ILE A 1 -22.85 -21.24 -12.07
N LEU A 2 -22.16 -20.41 -11.28
CA LEU A 2 -20.85 -20.74 -10.71
C LEU A 2 -21.04 -21.48 -9.39
N CYS A 3 -20.51 -22.70 -9.28
CA CYS A 3 -20.51 -23.45 -8.02
C CYS A 3 -19.19 -23.18 -7.27
N SER A 4 -19.26 -22.37 -6.22
CA SER A 4 -18.13 -22.19 -5.30
C SER A 4 -17.93 -23.41 -4.39
N HIS A 5 -16.71 -23.65 -3.94
CA HIS A 5 -16.39 -24.75 -3.02
C HIS A 5 -16.86 -24.45 -1.59
N LYS A 6 -17.39 -25.50 -0.93
CA LYS A 6 -17.89 -25.55 0.47
C LYS A 6 -19.23 -24.81 0.72
N GLY A 7 -20.25 -25.58 1.11
CA GLY A 7 -21.50 -25.06 1.69
C GLY A 7 -22.74 -25.88 1.30
N LEU A 8 -23.56 -26.27 2.28
CA LEU A 8 -24.92 -26.77 2.00
C LEU A 8 -25.78 -25.59 1.55
N ILE A 9 -26.26 -25.59 0.31
CA ILE A 9 -27.25 -24.60 -0.16
C ILE A 9 -28.63 -24.99 0.40
N ARG A 10 -28.97 -24.46 1.56
CA ARG A 10 -30.30 -24.59 2.18
C ARG A 10 -31.23 -23.51 1.61
N CYS A 11 -31.95 -23.82 0.52
CA CYS A 11 -32.93 -22.90 -0.05
C CYS A 11 -34.09 -22.66 0.94
N HIS A 12 -34.21 -21.43 1.46
CA HIS A 12 -35.35 -21.05 2.31
C HIS A 12 -36.63 -20.92 1.47
N LYS A 13 -37.76 -21.43 2.00
CA LYS A 13 -39.09 -21.09 1.49
C LYS A 13 -39.40 -19.64 1.84
N TYR A 14 -39.48 -18.76 0.85
CA TYR A 14 -40.30 -17.57 0.94
C TYR A 14 -41.73 -17.89 0.47
N SER A 15 -42.72 -17.37 1.20
CA SER A 15 -44.14 -17.63 0.96
C SER A 15 -44.91 -16.32 1.11
N MET A 16 -45.24 -15.68 -0.01
CA MET A 16 -46.13 -14.53 -0.06
C MET A 16 -47.17 -14.70 -1.19
N PHE A 17 -48.39 -15.00 -0.76
CA PHE A 17 -49.68 -14.85 -1.44
C PHE A 17 -49.92 -15.57 -2.80
N PRO A 18 -51.21 -15.81 -3.17
CA PRO A 18 -51.55 -16.73 -4.25
C PRO A 18 -51.95 -16.02 -5.55
N LEU A 19 -51.11 -16.13 -6.58
CA LEU A 19 -51.53 -16.00 -7.98
C LEU A 19 -51.19 -17.29 -8.74
N ARG A 20 -51.99 -17.63 -9.75
CA ARG A 20 -51.86 -18.88 -10.53
C ARG A 20 -50.70 -18.82 -11.55
N THR A 21 -49.48 -18.62 -11.08
CA THR A 21 -48.29 -18.87 -11.90
C THR A 21 -48.01 -20.38 -11.97
N PRO A 22 -47.67 -20.93 -13.15
CA PRO A 22 -47.42 -22.36 -13.27
C PRO A 22 -46.06 -22.71 -12.63
N LYS A 23 -46.11 -23.53 -11.59
CA LYS A 23 -44.93 -23.84 -10.76
C LYS A 23 -43.97 -24.77 -11.51
N ILE A 24 -42.87 -24.22 -12.03
CA ILE A 24 -41.73 -24.99 -12.53
C ILE A 24 -41.03 -25.63 -11.34
N TYR A 25 -41.01 -26.97 -11.28
CA TYR A 25 -40.25 -27.69 -10.26
C TYR A 25 -38.90 -28.12 -10.82
N VAL A 26 -37.84 -27.46 -10.37
CA VAL A 26 -36.44 -27.84 -10.65
C VAL A 26 -35.91 -28.65 -9.47
N THR A 27 -35.65 -29.94 -9.68
CA THR A 27 -35.12 -30.84 -8.65
C THR A 27 -33.74 -31.34 -9.01
N PHE A 28 -32.74 -31.02 -8.19
CA PHE A 28 -31.39 -31.55 -8.30
C PHE A 28 -31.28 -32.83 -7.47
N THR A 29 -31.17 -33.99 -8.14
CA THR A 29 -30.98 -35.28 -7.47
C THR A 29 -29.55 -35.78 -7.73
N ASN A 30 -28.68 -35.68 -6.72
CA ASN A 30 -27.35 -36.29 -6.80
C ASN A 30 -27.45 -37.80 -6.56
N SER A 31 -27.41 -38.60 -7.63
CA SER A 31 -27.67 -40.03 -7.59
C SER A 31 -26.39 -40.87 -7.47
N SER A 32 -25.55 -40.59 -6.47
CA SER A 32 -24.49 -41.51 -6.05
C SER A 32 -24.32 -41.51 -4.53
N ARG A 33 -24.34 -42.71 -3.94
CA ARG A 33 -23.45 -43.00 -2.81
C ARG A 33 -22.04 -43.17 -3.39
N GLU A 34 -21.05 -42.97 -2.53
CA GLU A 34 -19.62 -42.97 -2.87
C GLU A 34 -19.11 -41.72 -3.62
N TRP A 35 -18.00 -41.23 -3.06
CA TRP A 35 -17.08 -40.13 -3.37
C TRP A 35 -17.28 -39.32 -4.67
N CYS A 36 -17.44 -38.00 -4.48
CA CYS A 36 -17.65 -37.02 -5.54
C CYS A 36 -16.45 -36.89 -6.51
N LEU A 37 -16.71 -36.98 -7.82
CA LEU A 37 -16.29 -36.03 -8.89
C LEU A 37 -16.49 -36.57 -10.32
N SER A 38 -16.67 -37.89 -10.50
CA SER A 38 -16.45 -38.56 -11.81
C SER A 38 -17.69 -38.85 -12.66
N TYR A 39 -18.91 -38.49 -12.24
CA TYR A 39 -20.16 -38.95 -12.86
C TYR A 39 -21.16 -37.82 -13.17
N PRO A 40 -21.99 -37.97 -14.23
CA PRO A 40 -22.73 -36.85 -14.79
C PRO A 40 -23.93 -36.43 -13.92
N VAL A 41 -24.06 -35.13 -13.69
CA VAL A 41 -25.22 -34.54 -13.01
C VAL A 41 -26.44 -34.68 -13.91
N LEU A 42 -27.54 -35.18 -13.33
CA LEU A 42 -28.80 -35.40 -14.03
C LEU A 42 -29.85 -34.41 -13.52
N LEU A 43 -30.08 -33.34 -14.28
CA LEU A 43 -31.05 -32.30 -13.94
C LEU A 43 -32.44 -32.73 -14.39
N LYS A 44 -33.39 -32.74 -13.46
CA LYS A 44 -34.80 -33.06 -13.72
C LYS A 44 -35.66 -31.81 -13.55
N ILE A 45 -36.27 -31.37 -14.65
CA ILE A 45 -37.25 -30.28 -14.67
C ILE A 45 -38.62 -30.89 -14.95
N ALA A 46 -39.59 -30.60 -14.08
CA ALA A 46 -40.97 -31.05 -14.24
C ALA A 46 -41.92 -29.84 -14.40
N TYR A 47 -42.65 -29.83 -15.51
CA TYR A 47 -43.69 -28.86 -15.83
C TYR A 47 -44.89 -29.61 -16.40
N ASN A 48 -45.90 -29.85 -15.57
CA ASN A 48 -46.96 -30.83 -15.82
C ASN A 48 -47.64 -30.60 -17.19
N PRO A 49 -47.66 -31.59 -18.14
CA PRO A 49 -47.28 -33.00 -18.00
C PRO A 49 -45.82 -33.35 -18.37
N LEU A 50 -45.05 -32.43 -18.93
CA LEU A 50 -43.69 -32.65 -19.43
C LEU A 50 -42.67 -32.89 -18.31
N LYS A 51 -41.77 -33.84 -18.55
CA LYS A 51 -40.62 -34.19 -17.70
C LYS A 51 -39.37 -34.17 -18.57
N MET A 52 -38.50 -33.18 -18.36
CA MET A 52 -37.23 -33.08 -19.08
C MET A 52 -36.08 -33.56 -18.21
N PHE A 53 -35.19 -34.35 -18.81
CA PHE A 53 -33.98 -34.88 -18.18
C PHE A 53 -32.77 -34.40 -18.96
N TYR A 54 -31.86 -33.67 -18.31
CA TYR A 54 -30.59 -33.24 -18.90
C TYR A 54 -29.45 -33.98 -18.22
N ARG A 55 -28.49 -34.47 -19.01
CA ARG A 55 -27.27 -35.15 -18.54
C ARG A 55 -26.08 -34.25 -18.83
N SER A 56 -25.25 -33.96 -17.83
CA SER A 56 -23.99 -33.23 -18.08
C SER A 56 -23.06 -34.07 -18.97
N GLN A 57 -22.48 -33.42 -19.98
CA GLN A 57 -21.60 -34.06 -20.95
C GLN A 57 -20.14 -34.05 -20.44
N SER A 58 -19.30 -34.96 -20.91
CA SER A 58 -17.86 -34.89 -20.70
C SER A 58 -17.26 -33.75 -21.51
N ILE A 59 -16.16 -33.17 -21.00
CA ILE A 59 -15.46 -32.05 -21.65
C ILE A 59 -14.11 -32.54 -22.16
N ALA A 60 -13.76 -32.18 -23.39
CA ALA A 60 -12.47 -32.36 -24.02
C ALA A 60 -11.80 -30.98 -24.21
N ASN A 61 -10.73 -30.75 -23.46
CA ASN A 61 -9.85 -29.58 -23.61
C ASN A 61 -8.74 -30.00 -24.59
N VAL A 62 -8.75 -29.44 -25.79
CA VAL A 62 -7.86 -29.83 -26.90
C VAL A 62 -6.79 -28.75 -27.09
N SER A 63 -5.52 -29.16 -27.05
CA SER A 63 -4.38 -28.34 -27.46
C SER A 63 -4.04 -28.58 -28.93
N ILE A 64 -3.63 -27.50 -29.60
CA ILE A 64 -3.20 -27.48 -31.01
C ILE A 64 -1.76 -26.96 -31.03
N ILE A 65 -0.88 -27.65 -31.75
CA ILE A 65 0.52 -27.24 -31.96
C ILE A 65 0.83 -27.40 -33.46
N ALA A 66 1.10 -26.31 -34.17
CA ALA A 66 1.60 -26.35 -35.54
C ALA A 66 3.11 -26.11 -35.61
N SER A 67 3.74 -26.65 -36.64
CA SER A 67 5.14 -26.44 -37.01
C SER A 67 5.27 -26.42 -38.53
N PHE A 68 6.22 -25.66 -39.05
CA PHE A 68 6.39 -25.36 -40.48
C PHE A 68 7.83 -25.63 -40.89
N ILE A 69 8.01 -26.28 -42.05
CA ILE A 69 9.34 -26.61 -42.58
C ILE A 69 9.35 -26.22 -44.06
N PRO A 70 10.12 -25.19 -44.49
CA PRO A 70 10.94 -24.30 -43.65
C PRO A 70 10.13 -23.40 -42.72
N GLU A 71 10.77 -22.85 -41.68
CA GLU A 71 10.15 -21.92 -40.72
C GLU A 71 10.04 -20.47 -41.25
N LYS A 72 10.75 -20.16 -42.35
CA LYS A 72 10.79 -18.83 -42.99
C LYS A 72 10.71 -18.98 -44.51
N ILE A 73 10.18 -17.96 -45.19
CA ILE A 73 9.94 -17.97 -46.64
C ILE A 73 11.02 -17.15 -47.36
N SER A 74 11.86 -17.81 -48.17
CA SER A 74 12.76 -17.12 -49.10
C SER A 74 11.98 -16.51 -50.27
N LEU A 75 12.33 -15.28 -50.65
CA LEU A 75 11.83 -14.63 -51.85
C LEU A 75 12.70 -14.94 -53.10
N LEU A 76 13.87 -15.55 -52.93
CA LEU A 76 14.75 -15.94 -54.03
C LEU A 76 14.23 -17.21 -54.73
N ASN A 77 13.62 -18.13 -53.97
CA ASN A 77 13.03 -19.36 -54.54
C ASN A 77 11.54 -19.15 -54.90
N LYS A 78 11.28 -18.98 -56.21
CA LYS A 78 9.94 -18.85 -56.80
C LYS A 78 8.99 -20.04 -56.52
N ASN A 79 9.52 -21.22 -56.24
CA ASN A 79 8.73 -22.43 -55.92
C ASN A 79 9.04 -22.90 -54.48
N THR A 80 8.74 -22.06 -53.49
CA THR A 80 8.89 -22.44 -52.07
C THR A 80 7.69 -23.29 -51.62
N GLU A 81 7.93 -24.57 -51.38
CA GLU A 81 6.97 -25.48 -50.74
C GLU A 81 7.21 -25.50 -49.23
N ILE A 82 6.14 -25.44 -48.43
CA ILE A 82 6.19 -25.52 -46.97
C ILE A 82 5.39 -26.75 -46.52
N THR A 83 6.06 -27.62 -45.76
CA THR A 83 5.38 -28.71 -45.03
C THR A 83 4.83 -28.15 -43.72
N VAL A 84 3.51 -28.22 -43.54
CA VAL A 84 2.86 -27.94 -42.26
C VAL A 84 2.58 -29.24 -41.52
N LYS A 85 2.92 -29.28 -40.23
CA LYS A 85 2.63 -30.39 -39.33
C LYS A 85 1.79 -29.87 -38.16
N ILE A 86 0.52 -30.29 -38.11
CA ILE A 86 -0.45 -29.90 -37.08
C ILE A 86 -0.65 -31.08 -36.14
N CYS A 87 -0.30 -30.90 -34.87
CA CYS A 87 -0.44 -31.89 -33.81
C CYS A 87 -1.54 -31.49 -32.81
N PHE A 88 -2.27 -32.49 -32.33
CA PHE A 88 -3.39 -32.34 -31.41
C PHE A 88 -3.21 -33.27 -30.21
N GLN A 89 -3.57 -32.79 -29.02
CA GLN A 89 -3.67 -33.62 -27.81
C GLN A 89 -4.89 -33.18 -26.98
N ALA A 90 -5.59 -34.13 -26.37
CA ALA A 90 -6.77 -33.84 -25.56
C ALA A 90 -6.58 -34.22 -24.09
N THR A 91 -7.09 -33.37 -23.20
CA THR A 91 -7.30 -33.68 -21.78
C THR A 91 -8.80 -33.70 -21.48
N PHE A 92 -9.26 -34.78 -20.85
CA PHE A 92 -10.69 -35.05 -20.71
C PHE A 92 -11.15 -34.96 -19.26
N ARG A 93 -12.36 -34.42 -19.05
CA ARG A 93 -12.99 -34.24 -17.74
C ARG A 93 -14.41 -34.84 -17.78
N PRO A 94 -14.71 -35.95 -17.07
CA PRO A 94 -13.81 -36.76 -16.25
C PRO A 94 -12.80 -37.57 -17.09
N ALA A 95 -11.61 -37.80 -16.53
CA ALA A 95 -10.57 -38.60 -17.17
C ALA A 95 -10.92 -40.09 -17.17
N LYS A 96 -10.72 -40.75 -18.31
CA LYS A 96 -10.84 -42.20 -18.54
C LYS A 96 -9.84 -42.59 -19.61
N ARG A 97 -9.40 -43.86 -19.62
CA ARG A 97 -8.37 -44.35 -20.56
C ARG A 97 -8.83 -44.26 -22.01
N ASP A 98 -10.08 -44.63 -22.28
CA ASP A 98 -10.64 -44.77 -23.63
C ASP A 98 -11.38 -43.50 -24.11
N ASN A 99 -11.07 -42.34 -23.51
CA ASN A 99 -11.65 -41.07 -23.95
C ASN A 99 -11.01 -40.61 -25.28
N GLN A 100 -11.86 -40.34 -26.26
CA GLN A 100 -11.49 -39.76 -27.55
C GLN A 100 -12.50 -38.69 -27.96
N VAL A 101 -12.08 -37.74 -28.80
CA VAL A 101 -12.95 -36.74 -29.44
C VAL A 101 -12.66 -36.70 -30.94
N ALA A 102 -13.71 -36.75 -31.76
CA ALA A 102 -13.60 -36.54 -33.20
C ALA A 102 -13.80 -35.05 -33.51
N ILE A 103 -12.80 -34.42 -34.12
CA ILE A 103 -12.82 -33.02 -34.54
C ILE A 103 -12.66 -32.90 -36.04
N LYS A 104 -13.12 -31.77 -36.58
CA LYS A 104 -12.81 -31.30 -37.93
C LYS A 104 -11.83 -30.15 -37.78
N CYS A 105 -10.64 -30.31 -38.35
CA CYS A 105 -9.61 -29.29 -38.39
C CYS A 105 -9.67 -28.60 -39.76
N ASN A 106 -9.91 -27.28 -39.76
CA ASN A 106 -9.82 -26.45 -40.96
C ASN A 106 -8.59 -25.54 -40.83
N ALA A 107 -7.56 -25.78 -41.66
CA ALA A 107 -6.44 -24.86 -41.81
C ALA A 107 -6.72 -23.90 -42.98
N THR A 108 -6.52 -22.60 -42.79
CA THR A 108 -6.78 -21.55 -43.78
C THR A 108 -5.57 -20.64 -43.90
N LEU A 109 -5.08 -20.46 -45.12
CA LEU A 109 -3.99 -19.55 -45.47
C LEU A 109 -4.53 -18.12 -45.69
N ASP A 110 -3.78 -17.13 -45.21
CA ASP A 110 -4.12 -15.70 -45.15
C ASP A 110 -5.55 -15.43 -44.65
N ALA A 111 -5.96 -16.08 -43.55
CA ALA A 111 -7.33 -16.04 -43.06
C ALA A 111 -7.86 -14.64 -42.71
N ASP A 112 -6.97 -13.66 -42.53
CA ASP A 112 -7.29 -12.25 -42.27
C ASP A 112 -7.76 -11.50 -43.54
N LEU A 113 -7.65 -12.11 -44.74
CA LEU A 113 -8.19 -11.57 -45.99
C LEU A 113 -9.72 -11.62 -46.03
N GLN A 114 -10.34 -10.54 -45.54
CA GLN A 114 -11.81 -10.34 -45.53
C GLN A 114 -12.42 -10.08 -46.91
N SER A 115 -11.60 -9.82 -47.94
CA SER A 115 -12.05 -9.50 -49.31
C SER A 115 -11.93 -10.70 -50.23
N SER A 116 -13.04 -11.09 -50.87
CA SER A 116 -13.09 -12.16 -51.89
C SER A 116 -12.32 -11.83 -53.18
N ARG A 117 -11.71 -10.64 -53.30
CA ARG A 117 -10.90 -10.23 -54.45
C ARG A 117 -9.39 -10.40 -54.25
N VAL A 118 -8.94 -10.83 -53.08
CA VAL A 118 -7.52 -11.05 -52.79
C VAL A 118 -7.23 -12.55 -52.82
N THR A 119 -6.38 -12.97 -53.76
CA THR A 119 -5.82 -14.32 -53.81
C THR A 119 -4.86 -14.54 -52.65
N SER A 120 -4.99 -15.64 -51.91
CA SER A 120 -4.05 -15.97 -50.83
C SER A 120 -2.66 -16.26 -51.41
N ARG A 121 -1.63 -15.86 -50.69
CA ARG A 121 -0.21 -16.03 -51.04
C ARG A 121 0.27 -17.47 -50.90
N GLY A 122 -0.58 -18.41 -50.46
CA GLY A 122 -0.31 -19.84 -50.52
C GLY A 122 -1.53 -20.69 -50.87
N LEU A 123 -1.30 -21.87 -51.45
CA LEU A 123 -2.31 -22.86 -51.82
C LEU A 123 -1.87 -24.27 -51.39
N PHE A 124 -2.77 -25.05 -50.80
CA PHE A 124 -2.49 -26.45 -50.43
C PHE A 124 -2.33 -27.32 -51.68
N LYS A 125 -1.31 -28.18 -51.68
CA LYS A 125 -0.84 -28.92 -52.86
C LYS A 125 -1.79 -30.06 -53.28
N GLU A 126 -2.61 -30.57 -52.36
CA GLU A 126 -3.63 -31.60 -52.64
C GLU A 126 -4.92 -31.01 -53.25
N SER A 127 -5.35 -29.83 -52.79
CA SER A 127 -6.64 -29.23 -53.18
C SER A 127 -6.51 -28.08 -54.19
N ASN A 128 -5.31 -27.51 -54.35
CA ASN A 128 -5.04 -26.23 -55.03
C ASN A 128 -5.90 -25.06 -54.48
N GLU A 129 -6.27 -25.13 -53.20
CA GLU A 129 -7.15 -24.19 -52.52
C GLU A 129 -6.42 -23.49 -51.35
N ARG A 130 -6.93 -22.33 -50.94
CA ARG A 130 -6.40 -21.57 -49.79
C ARG A 130 -6.70 -22.22 -48.42
N TYR A 131 -7.39 -23.35 -48.40
CA TYR A 131 -7.82 -24.05 -47.19
C TYR A 131 -7.75 -25.57 -47.34
N MET A 132 -7.59 -26.24 -46.20
CA MET A 132 -7.53 -27.69 -46.05
C MET A 132 -8.44 -28.08 -44.88
N GLN A 133 -9.31 -29.07 -45.08
CA GLN A 133 -10.09 -29.69 -44.01
C GLN A 133 -9.65 -31.15 -43.82
N ARG A 134 -9.41 -31.55 -42.56
CA ARG A 134 -9.11 -32.95 -42.19
C ARG A 134 -9.92 -33.34 -40.95
N ASP A 135 -10.52 -34.53 -40.99
CA ASP A 135 -11.25 -35.10 -39.85
C ASP A 135 -10.26 -35.91 -38.99
N VAL A 136 -10.16 -35.59 -37.70
CA VAL A 136 -9.11 -36.11 -36.79
C VAL A 136 -9.73 -36.67 -35.51
N VAL A 137 -9.31 -37.87 -35.10
CA VAL A 137 -9.60 -38.42 -33.77
C VAL A 137 -8.47 -38.07 -32.82
N VAL A 138 -8.76 -37.31 -31.78
CA VAL A 138 -7.80 -36.85 -30.76
C VAL A 138 -8.03 -37.60 -29.46
N THR A 139 -6.94 -38.04 -28.83
CA THR A 139 -6.93 -38.80 -27.57
C THR A 139 -5.98 -38.15 -26.56
N HIS A 140 -5.63 -38.87 -25.49
CA HIS A 140 -4.59 -38.45 -24.56
C HIS A 140 -3.17 -38.51 -25.15
N SER A 141 -2.91 -39.31 -26.19
CA SER A 141 -1.65 -39.27 -26.95
C SER A 141 -1.70 -38.19 -28.03
N MET A 142 -0.54 -37.61 -28.35
CA MET A 142 -0.43 -36.62 -29.41
C MET A 142 -0.62 -37.30 -30.78
N ASN A 143 -1.58 -36.82 -31.56
CA ASN A 143 -1.86 -37.25 -32.92
C ASN A 143 -1.58 -36.09 -33.88
N CYS A 144 -0.94 -36.33 -35.03
CA CYS A 144 -0.51 -35.28 -35.95
C CYS A 144 -0.93 -35.57 -37.39
N VAL A 145 -1.31 -34.51 -38.11
CA VAL A 145 -1.54 -34.51 -39.55
C VAL A 145 -0.45 -33.67 -40.22
N GLN A 146 -0.02 -34.06 -41.42
CA GLN A 146 0.93 -33.30 -42.23
C GLN A 146 0.33 -33.01 -43.60
N ASP A 147 0.61 -31.83 -44.12
CA ASP A 147 0.20 -31.36 -45.43
C ASP A 147 1.30 -30.47 -46.03
N ILE A 148 1.21 -30.16 -47.33
CA ILE A 148 2.17 -29.31 -48.04
C ILE A 148 1.39 -28.22 -48.76
N PHE A 149 1.84 -26.97 -48.65
CA PHE A 149 1.33 -25.87 -49.45
C PHE A 149 2.46 -25.14 -50.17
N ASN A 150 2.14 -24.60 -51.35
CA ASN A 150 3.07 -23.86 -52.18
C ASN A 150 2.84 -22.36 -51.95
N VAL A 151 3.91 -21.60 -51.78
CA VAL A 151 3.86 -20.13 -51.74
C VAL A 151 3.81 -19.60 -53.18
N GLN A 152 2.84 -18.74 -53.47
CA GLN A 152 2.74 -18.00 -54.74
C GLN A 152 3.61 -16.74 -54.69
N GLU A 153 3.96 -16.16 -55.84
CA GLU A 153 4.66 -14.86 -55.89
C GLU A 153 3.86 -13.81 -55.09
N PRO A 154 4.38 -13.30 -53.96
CA PRO A 154 3.56 -12.56 -53.01
C PRO A 154 3.32 -11.12 -53.47
N SER A 155 2.06 -10.72 -53.55
CA SER A 155 1.65 -9.32 -53.77
C SER A 155 2.04 -8.38 -52.62
N ASP A 156 2.23 -8.94 -51.43
CA ASP A 156 2.79 -8.30 -50.26
C ASP A 156 3.70 -9.29 -49.53
N ALA A 157 4.97 -8.90 -49.34
CA ALA A 157 6.00 -9.63 -48.60
C ALA A 157 6.53 -8.82 -47.39
N VAL A 158 5.79 -7.80 -46.95
CA VAL A 158 6.04 -7.08 -45.69
C VAL A 158 5.33 -7.79 -44.54
N ASN A 159 4.07 -8.18 -44.73
CA ASN A 159 3.33 -8.96 -43.74
C ASN A 159 3.65 -10.46 -43.86
N SER A 160 3.79 -11.16 -42.74
CA SER A 160 3.96 -12.62 -42.68
C SER A 160 2.78 -13.39 -43.29
N LEU A 161 3.03 -14.63 -43.74
CA LEU A 161 2.00 -15.54 -44.23
C LEU A 161 1.27 -16.16 -43.03
N ASN A 162 -0.01 -15.82 -42.84
CA ASN A 162 -0.78 -16.26 -41.67
C ASN A 162 -1.52 -17.58 -41.94
N VAL A 163 -1.35 -18.55 -41.05
CA VAL A 163 -2.00 -19.87 -41.07
C VAL A 163 -2.93 -19.98 -39.86
N ARG A 164 -4.23 -19.92 -40.10
CA ARG A 164 -5.26 -20.07 -39.06
C ARG A 164 -5.79 -21.49 -39.04
N ILE A 165 -5.89 -22.08 -37.86
CA ILE A 165 -6.36 -23.45 -37.61
C ILE A 165 -7.58 -23.38 -36.71
N ASP A 166 -8.76 -23.61 -37.28
CA ASP A 166 -10.04 -23.69 -36.57
C ASP A 166 -10.41 -25.17 -36.31
N ILE A 167 -10.88 -25.48 -35.10
CA ILE A 167 -11.36 -26.82 -34.72
C ILE A 167 -12.85 -26.82 -34.40
N PHE A 168 -13.57 -27.78 -34.97
CA PHE A 168 -15.00 -27.98 -34.76
C PHE A 168 -15.26 -29.41 -34.26
N LEU A 169 -16.29 -29.60 -33.43
CA LEU A 169 -16.69 -30.96 -33.02
C LEU A 169 -17.32 -31.68 -34.23
N ALA A 170 -16.78 -32.83 -34.64
CA ALA A 170 -17.23 -33.51 -35.85
C ALA A 170 -18.68 -34.00 -35.78
N ASN A 171 -19.16 -34.31 -34.57
CA ASN A 171 -20.53 -34.75 -34.29
C ASN A 171 -21.18 -33.85 -33.23
N PRO A 172 -21.79 -32.71 -33.61
CA PRO A 172 -22.46 -31.80 -32.67
C PRO A 172 -23.51 -32.50 -31.80
N GLY A 173 -23.58 -32.12 -30.52
CA GLY A 173 -24.51 -32.72 -29.56
C GLY A 173 -24.09 -34.07 -28.97
N THR A 174 -22.97 -34.65 -29.44
CA THR A 174 -22.36 -35.83 -28.81
C THR A 174 -21.45 -35.44 -27.64
N SER A 175 -21.06 -36.42 -26.82
CA SER A 175 -20.17 -36.26 -25.66
C SER A 175 -18.89 -37.06 -25.92
N PRO A 176 -17.67 -36.50 -25.73
CA PRO A 176 -17.38 -35.20 -25.14
C PRO A 176 -17.60 -33.99 -26.06
N VAL A 177 -17.88 -32.84 -25.45
CA VAL A 177 -17.86 -31.51 -26.09
C VAL A 177 -16.53 -30.81 -25.87
N LEU A 178 -16.18 -29.89 -26.78
CA LEU A 178 -15.00 -29.04 -26.63
C LEU A 178 -15.15 -28.07 -25.44
N ASP A 179 -14.06 -27.85 -24.71
CA ASP A 179 -13.98 -26.91 -23.59
C ASP A 179 -14.11 -25.47 -24.08
N THR A 180 -15.16 -24.75 -23.67
CA THR A 180 -15.41 -23.35 -24.09
C THR A 180 -14.41 -22.34 -23.53
N SER A 181 -13.52 -22.74 -22.63
CA SER A 181 -12.38 -21.94 -22.18
C SER A 181 -11.07 -22.22 -22.95
N SER A 182 -11.09 -23.19 -23.87
CA SER A 182 -9.97 -23.50 -24.78
C SER A 182 -10.09 -22.75 -26.12
N PRO A 183 -8.97 -22.43 -26.79
CA PRO A 183 -9.02 -21.81 -28.10
C PRO A 183 -9.54 -22.80 -29.15
N ALA A 184 -10.77 -22.58 -29.63
CA ALA A 184 -11.31 -23.28 -30.80
C ALA A 184 -10.67 -22.82 -32.13
N SER A 185 -9.77 -21.83 -32.07
CA SER A 185 -9.04 -21.27 -33.20
C SER A 185 -7.67 -20.79 -32.73
N VAL A 186 -6.61 -21.14 -33.48
CA VAL A 186 -5.24 -20.69 -33.24
C VAL A 186 -4.65 -20.19 -34.57
N ALA A 187 -3.94 -19.07 -34.54
CA ALA A 187 -3.23 -18.54 -35.70
C ALA A 187 -1.71 -18.62 -35.48
N TYR A 188 -1.00 -18.90 -36.56
CA TYR A 188 0.45 -18.90 -36.67
C TYR A 188 0.88 -17.98 -37.82
N SER A 189 2.08 -17.44 -37.74
CA SER A 189 2.65 -16.55 -38.75
C SER A 189 3.98 -17.10 -39.25
N ILE A 190 4.21 -17.04 -40.56
CA ILE A 190 5.45 -17.50 -41.20
C ILE A 190 6.08 -16.27 -41.89
N PRO A 191 7.23 -15.76 -41.43
CA PRO A 191 7.81 -14.53 -41.97
C PRO A 191 8.47 -14.74 -43.33
N PHE A 192 8.47 -13.68 -44.15
CA PHE A 192 9.25 -13.58 -45.38
C PHE A 192 10.66 -13.05 -45.08
N ILE A 193 11.66 -13.62 -45.74
CA ILE A 193 13.05 -13.15 -45.73
C ILE A 193 13.14 -11.99 -46.72
N LYS A 194 13.54 -10.81 -46.24
CA LYS A 194 13.56 -9.58 -47.04
C LYS A 194 14.70 -8.64 -46.61
N ASP A 195 15.41 -8.06 -47.57
CA ASP A 195 16.49 -7.07 -47.36
C ASP A 195 17.63 -7.55 -46.43
N CYS A 196 17.85 -8.87 -46.38
CA CYS A 196 18.79 -9.56 -45.47
C CYS A 196 20.23 -9.74 -46.01
N GLY A 197 20.53 -9.33 -47.24
CA GLY A 197 21.80 -9.66 -47.93
C GLY A 197 21.69 -10.85 -48.89
N GLU A 198 22.79 -11.17 -49.58
CA GLU A 198 22.87 -12.35 -50.48
C GLU A 198 22.93 -13.69 -49.73
N ASP A 199 23.25 -13.64 -48.44
CA ASP A 199 23.35 -14.76 -47.50
C ASP A 199 22.06 -15.04 -46.70
N GLU A 200 20.97 -14.30 -47.00
CA GLU A 200 19.64 -14.38 -46.35
C GLU A 200 19.63 -14.17 -44.82
N LEU A 201 20.75 -13.77 -44.21
CA LEU A 201 20.95 -13.72 -42.76
C LEU A 201 20.52 -12.37 -42.16
N CYS A 202 19.21 -12.19 -41.94
CA CYS A 202 18.70 -11.00 -41.25
C CYS A 202 19.13 -10.95 -39.77
N ILE A 203 20.17 -10.14 -39.50
CA ILE A 203 20.58 -9.72 -38.16
C ILE A 203 19.88 -8.40 -37.80
N CYS A 204 19.33 -8.33 -36.59
CA CYS A 204 18.79 -7.13 -35.95
C CYS A 204 19.49 -6.85 -34.62
N ASP A 205 19.30 -5.65 -34.09
CA ASP A 205 19.85 -5.22 -32.81
C ASP A 205 18.79 -4.37 -32.09
N LEU A 206 18.09 -4.97 -31.13
CA LEU A 206 17.04 -4.33 -30.33
C LEU A 206 17.56 -3.94 -28.94
N VAL A 207 17.69 -2.64 -28.69
CA VAL A 207 18.19 -2.08 -27.42
C VAL A 207 17.02 -1.56 -26.57
N LEU A 208 16.68 -2.24 -25.47
CA LEU A 208 15.53 -1.90 -24.63
C LEU A 208 15.93 -0.99 -23.45
N ASN A 209 15.43 0.24 -23.46
CA ASN A 209 15.59 1.20 -22.36
C ASN A 209 14.24 1.43 -21.64
N VAL A 210 14.21 1.31 -20.31
CA VAL A 210 13.03 1.60 -19.49
C VAL A 210 13.44 2.42 -18.28
N GLN A 211 12.74 3.53 -18.05
CA GLN A 211 12.97 4.47 -16.95
C GLN A 211 11.72 4.55 -16.07
N GLN A 212 11.90 4.74 -14.76
CA GLN A 212 10.80 5.07 -13.86
C GLN A 212 10.38 6.52 -14.10
N LYS A 213 9.49 6.72 -15.07
CA LYS A 213 9.14 8.04 -15.61
C LYS A 213 7.89 8.63 -14.96
N GLY A 214 7.87 9.95 -14.82
CA GLY A 214 6.65 10.72 -15.05
C GLY A 214 6.60 11.03 -16.55
N ASP A 215 5.56 10.52 -17.23
CA ASP A 215 5.24 10.59 -18.67
C ASP A 215 6.30 10.12 -19.70
N ASP A 216 5.86 9.31 -20.67
CA ASP A 216 6.39 8.99 -22.02
C ASP A 216 7.63 8.06 -22.21
N GLY A 217 7.50 6.74 -22.46
CA GLY A 217 8.53 6.00 -23.23
C GLY A 217 8.70 4.47 -23.08
N LYS A 218 8.95 3.77 -24.21
CA LYS A 218 8.99 2.29 -24.38
C LYS A 218 9.39 1.82 -25.80
N GLN A 219 9.60 0.50 -25.97
CA GLN A 219 9.39 -0.23 -27.25
C GLN A 219 8.50 -1.50 -27.04
N GLN A 220 8.59 -2.51 -27.91
CA GLN A 220 7.86 -3.78 -27.81
C GLN A 220 8.51 -4.75 -26.81
N PHE A 221 7.73 -5.43 -25.96
CA PHE A 221 8.26 -6.39 -24.97
C PHE A 221 7.21 -7.31 -24.35
N ILE A 222 7.71 -8.36 -23.70
CA ILE A 222 7.05 -9.09 -22.61
C ILE A 222 7.36 -8.36 -21.29
N ALA A 223 6.34 -8.06 -20.49
CA ALA A 223 6.53 -7.57 -19.11
C ALA A 223 6.07 -8.63 -18.11
N THR A 224 6.97 -9.08 -17.23
CA THR A 224 6.65 -9.91 -16.07
C THR A 224 6.72 -9.08 -14.79
N PHE A 225 5.77 -9.28 -13.88
CA PHE A 225 5.65 -8.48 -12.66
C PHE A 225 5.33 -9.31 -11.41
N SER A 226 5.81 -8.84 -10.27
CA SER A 226 5.63 -9.47 -8.96
C SER A 226 4.17 -9.46 -8.47
N ASP A 227 3.83 -10.43 -7.60
CA ASP A 227 2.45 -10.67 -7.13
C ASP A 227 1.83 -9.54 -6.29
N ASN A 228 2.60 -8.50 -5.96
CA ASN A 228 2.13 -7.26 -5.33
C ASN A 228 1.67 -6.20 -6.36
N LEU A 229 1.64 -6.52 -7.66
CA LEU A 229 1.16 -5.67 -8.74
C LEU A 229 0.05 -6.34 -9.57
N PHE A 230 -0.77 -5.51 -10.21
CA PHE A 230 -1.72 -5.85 -11.27
C PHE A 230 -1.45 -4.96 -12.49
N PHE A 231 -1.68 -5.46 -13.70
CA PHE A 231 -1.73 -4.60 -14.89
C PHE A 231 -3.02 -3.76 -14.87
N ALA A 232 -2.89 -2.44 -14.99
CA ALA A 232 -4.03 -1.52 -15.01
C ALA A 232 -4.37 -1.07 -16.44
N SER A 233 -3.41 -0.49 -17.16
CA SER A 233 -3.60 0.03 -18.52
C SER A 233 -2.29 0.23 -19.28
N SER A 234 -2.39 0.52 -20.57
CA SER A 234 -1.26 0.93 -21.42
C SER A 234 -1.70 1.96 -22.45
N SER A 235 -0.93 3.04 -22.65
CA SER A 235 -1.14 3.99 -23.76
C SER A 235 -0.80 3.36 -25.12
N LEU A 236 -1.20 4.00 -26.22
CA LEU A 236 -0.93 3.54 -27.59
C LEU A 236 0.50 3.90 -28.03
N PRO A 237 1.17 3.07 -28.86
CA PRO A 237 2.49 3.38 -29.40
C PRO A 237 2.47 4.63 -30.29
N VAL A 238 3.23 5.64 -29.88
CA VAL A 238 3.58 6.82 -30.65
C VAL A 238 4.91 6.56 -31.37
N CYS A 239 4.97 6.92 -32.64
CA CYS A 239 6.12 6.73 -33.53
C CYS A 239 6.53 8.08 -34.16
N GLY A 240 7.52 8.07 -35.05
CA GLY A 240 7.98 9.28 -35.75
C GLY A 240 6.88 10.00 -36.54
N THR A 241 7.11 11.27 -36.86
CA THR A 241 6.15 12.07 -37.64
C THR A 241 5.79 11.39 -38.96
N GLN A 242 4.49 11.11 -39.14
CA GLN A 242 3.80 10.50 -40.29
C GLN A 242 3.51 8.98 -40.24
N LEU A 243 3.78 8.24 -39.15
CA LEU A 243 3.44 6.80 -39.06
C LEU A 243 2.39 6.44 -38.00
N HIS A 244 1.36 5.71 -38.44
CA HIS A 244 0.39 5.06 -37.56
C HIS A 244 0.88 3.68 -37.13
N CYS A 245 1.40 3.59 -35.91
CA CYS A 245 1.79 2.33 -35.29
C CYS A 245 0.58 1.65 -34.61
N PHE A 246 0.39 0.36 -34.89
CA PHE A 246 -0.71 -0.44 -34.33
C PHE A 246 -0.16 -1.52 -33.39
N CYS A 247 -0.48 -1.47 -32.09
CA CYS A 247 -0.37 -2.66 -31.23
C CYS A 247 -1.68 -3.44 -31.28
N TYR A 248 -1.61 -4.71 -31.66
CA TYR A 248 -2.71 -5.67 -31.50
C TYR A 248 -2.37 -6.69 -30.42
N CYS A 249 -3.39 -7.17 -29.71
CA CYS A 249 -3.27 -8.12 -28.60
C CYS A 249 -2.40 -7.68 -27.40
N CYS A 250 -2.82 -6.64 -26.67
CA CYS A 250 -2.55 -6.56 -25.24
C CYS A 250 -3.31 -7.70 -24.53
N ARG A 251 -2.68 -8.86 -24.30
CA ARG A 251 -3.28 -10.02 -23.61
C ARG A 251 -2.56 -10.35 -22.32
N PHE A 252 -3.31 -10.37 -21.22
CA PHE A 252 -2.87 -10.90 -19.93
C PHE A 252 -2.94 -12.43 -19.93
N SER A 253 -1.87 -13.10 -19.49
CA SER A 253 -1.85 -14.56 -19.32
C SER A 253 -1.38 -14.93 -17.91
N SER A 254 -2.10 -15.86 -17.28
CA SER A 254 -1.85 -16.35 -15.91
C SER A 254 -1.46 -17.84 -15.87
N TYR A 255 -0.96 -18.37 -17.00
CA TYR A 255 -0.72 -19.81 -17.18
C TYR A 255 0.46 -20.39 -16.38
N SER A 256 1.36 -19.56 -15.84
CA SER A 256 2.69 -19.97 -15.33
C SER A 256 2.95 -19.65 -13.85
N LYS A 257 1.93 -19.21 -13.10
CA LYS A 257 2.03 -18.53 -11.78
C LYS A 257 2.77 -17.19 -11.78
N LYS A 258 3.40 -16.77 -12.88
CA LYS A 258 3.85 -15.37 -13.06
C LYS A 258 2.72 -14.59 -13.74
N ASN A 259 2.57 -13.33 -13.37
CA ASN A 259 1.74 -12.40 -14.11
C ASN A 259 2.54 -11.91 -15.31
N VAL A 260 2.00 -12.11 -16.53
CA VAL A 260 2.70 -11.78 -17.78
C VAL A 260 1.80 -10.96 -18.70
N PHE A 261 2.36 -9.86 -19.20
CA PHE A 261 1.77 -8.98 -20.21
C PHE A 261 2.58 -9.10 -21.52
N PHE A 262 1.86 -9.19 -22.64
CA PHE A 262 2.39 -9.15 -24.01
C PHE A 262 1.69 -8.04 -24.80
N CYS A 263 2.41 -7.33 -25.66
CA CYS A 263 1.89 -6.52 -26.78
C CYS A 263 2.71 -6.86 -28.03
N LEU A 264 2.05 -6.93 -29.19
CA LEU A 264 2.69 -7.13 -30.50
C LEU A 264 2.63 -5.82 -31.28
N LEU A 265 3.78 -5.28 -31.70
CA LEU A 265 3.84 -4.24 -32.75
C LEU A 265 4.06 -4.94 -34.10
N VAL A 266 3.43 -4.42 -35.15
CA VAL A 266 3.39 -5.07 -36.48
C VAL A 266 4.12 -4.23 -37.55
N SER A 267 4.59 -3.03 -37.20
CA SER A 267 5.42 -2.19 -38.08
C SER A 267 6.28 -1.25 -37.25
N VAL A 268 7.61 -1.38 -37.37
CA VAL A 268 8.60 -0.48 -36.77
C VAL A 268 9.66 -0.19 -37.85
N PRO A 269 9.86 1.07 -38.29
CA PRO A 269 10.87 1.40 -39.29
C PRO A 269 12.30 1.17 -38.81
N ARG A 270 13.19 0.79 -39.74
CA ARG A 270 14.61 0.58 -39.45
C ARG A 270 15.26 1.91 -39.00
N LYS A 271 15.75 1.95 -37.75
CA LYS A 271 16.31 3.12 -37.05
C LYS A 271 15.30 4.16 -36.52
N GLU A 272 14.02 3.81 -36.32
CA GLU A 272 13.08 4.64 -35.55
C GLU A 272 12.90 4.19 -34.09
N ASN A 273 12.67 5.16 -33.21
CA ASN A 273 12.34 4.93 -31.80
C ASN A 273 10.81 5.00 -31.62
N VAL A 274 10.26 4.09 -30.82
CA VAL A 274 8.84 4.07 -30.42
C VAL A 274 8.70 4.64 -29.00
N SER A 275 7.49 4.98 -28.57
CA SER A 275 7.18 5.49 -27.22
C SER A 275 5.73 5.15 -26.81
N PHE A 276 5.49 4.69 -25.57
CA PHE A 276 4.18 4.49 -24.91
C PHE A 276 4.39 4.14 -23.42
N ASP A 277 3.35 3.86 -22.61
CA ASP A 277 3.42 3.80 -21.13
C ASP A 277 2.62 2.63 -20.54
N ILE A 278 3.03 2.05 -19.40
CA ILE A 278 2.21 1.05 -18.66
C ILE A 278 1.91 1.57 -17.26
N SER A 279 0.64 1.55 -16.88
CA SER A 279 0.19 1.70 -15.51
C SER A 279 0.01 0.33 -14.85
N PHE A 280 0.55 0.17 -13.64
CA PHE A 280 0.34 -0.99 -12.79
C PHE A 280 -0.32 -0.55 -11.48
N ASP A 281 -1.35 -1.26 -11.05
CA ASP A 281 -2.03 -1.04 -9.76
C ASP A 281 -1.39 -1.92 -8.67
N PHE A 282 -1.36 -1.45 -7.42
CA PHE A 282 -0.83 -2.25 -6.30
C PHE A 282 -1.85 -3.25 -5.76
N ASN A 283 -1.45 -4.52 -5.65
CA ASN A 283 -2.23 -5.58 -5.03
C ASN A 283 -2.12 -5.51 -3.50
N LEU A 284 -2.93 -4.65 -2.87
CA LEU A 284 -2.98 -4.44 -1.42
C LEU A 284 -3.40 -5.69 -0.58
N LYS A 285 -3.60 -6.86 -1.20
CA LYS A 285 -3.81 -8.15 -0.53
C LYS A 285 -2.51 -8.94 -0.32
N ASN A 286 -1.43 -8.59 -1.04
CA ASN A 286 -0.15 -9.29 -1.02
C ASN A 286 1.00 -8.27 -0.95
N LEU A 287 1.11 -7.59 0.19
CA LEU A 287 2.08 -6.52 0.43
C LEU A 287 3.52 -7.07 0.42
N GLN A 288 4.40 -6.43 -0.34
CA GLN A 288 5.84 -6.74 -0.40
C GLN A 288 6.64 -5.44 -0.40
N ASN A 289 7.82 -5.44 0.20
CA ASN A 289 8.68 -4.26 0.36
C ASN A 289 9.44 -3.86 -0.92
N MET A 290 9.33 -4.65 -2.00
CA MET A 290 9.73 -4.25 -3.35
C MET A 290 8.67 -4.69 -4.36
N ALA A 291 8.46 -3.90 -5.42
CA ALA A 291 7.89 -4.37 -6.67
C ALA A 291 9.01 -4.63 -7.67
N VAL A 292 8.93 -5.75 -8.40
CA VAL A 292 9.88 -6.12 -9.45
C VAL A 292 9.14 -6.17 -10.78
N LEU A 293 9.64 -5.41 -11.74
CA LEU A 293 9.20 -5.38 -13.13
C LEU A 293 10.37 -5.86 -14.01
N SER A 294 10.17 -6.88 -14.83
CA SER A 294 11.20 -7.38 -15.76
C SER A 294 10.63 -7.38 -17.17
N PHE A 295 11.31 -6.69 -18.07
CA PHE A 295 10.91 -6.47 -19.46
C PHE A 295 11.90 -7.17 -20.40
N HIS A 296 11.39 -7.78 -21.45
CA HIS A 296 12.16 -8.50 -22.47
C HIS A 296 11.61 -8.17 -23.86
N ALA A 297 12.39 -7.47 -24.67
CA ALA A 297 12.12 -7.31 -26.11
C ALA A 297 12.42 -8.64 -26.85
N LEU A 298 11.74 -8.85 -27.98
CA LEU A 298 11.90 -10.03 -28.83
C LEU A 298 11.61 -9.63 -30.28
N SER A 299 12.38 -10.18 -31.22
CA SER A 299 12.14 -10.08 -32.67
C SER A 299 11.88 -11.46 -33.29
N GLU A 300 11.54 -11.47 -34.59
CA GLU A 300 11.53 -12.69 -35.41
C GLU A 300 12.88 -12.88 -36.16
N SER A 301 13.82 -11.97 -35.97
CA SER A 301 15.16 -11.91 -36.58
C SER A 301 16.16 -12.75 -35.77
N LYS A 302 17.44 -12.74 -36.18
CA LYS A 302 18.53 -13.10 -35.27
C LYS A 302 19.05 -11.83 -34.62
N GLU A 303 19.11 -11.76 -33.29
CA GLU A 303 19.71 -10.61 -32.61
C GLU A 303 21.25 -10.65 -32.70
N GLU A 304 21.88 -9.47 -32.77
CA GLU A 304 23.33 -9.30 -32.62
C GLU A 304 23.72 -9.43 -31.14
N GLN A 305 22.89 -8.91 -30.23
CA GLN A 305 23.04 -9.04 -28.78
C GLN A 305 21.70 -9.38 -28.09
N GLU A 306 21.70 -10.39 -27.21
CA GLU A 306 20.48 -10.88 -26.52
C GLU A 306 20.27 -10.29 -25.12
N LEU A 307 21.21 -9.48 -24.60
CA LEU A 307 21.28 -9.10 -23.18
C LEU A 307 20.74 -7.70 -22.86
N ASP A 308 20.92 -6.76 -23.77
CA ASP A 308 20.32 -5.41 -23.83
C ASP A 308 18.85 -5.41 -24.27
N ASN A 309 18.41 -6.50 -24.89
CA ASN A 309 17.00 -6.85 -25.05
C ASN A 309 16.27 -7.04 -23.69
N GLN A 310 16.96 -7.11 -22.54
CA GLN A 310 16.37 -7.34 -21.22
C GLN A 310 16.72 -6.25 -20.19
N ILE A 311 15.72 -5.79 -19.43
CA ILE A 311 15.94 -4.91 -18.26
C ILE A 311 15.04 -5.33 -17.08
N SER A 312 15.50 -5.07 -15.86
CA SER A 312 14.69 -5.29 -14.65
C SER A 312 14.76 -4.07 -13.73
N LEU A 313 13.58 -3.56 -13.35
CA LEU A 313 13.40 -2.48 -12.40
C LEU A 313 12.93 -3.05 -11.05
N SER A 314 13.54 -2.60 -9.96
CA SER A 314 13.14 -2.93 -8.59
C SER A 314 12.80 -1.64 -7.85
N ILE A 315 11.53 -1.48 -7.49
CA ILE A 315 11.01 -0.27 -6.83
C ILE A 315 10.80 -0.61 -5.35
N PRO A 316 11.51 0.02 -4.40
CA PRO A 316 11.28 -0.18 -2.98
C PRO A 316 9.93 0.43 -2.57
N LEU A 317 9.16 -0.30 -1.76
CA LEU A 317 7.80 0.07 -1.35
C LEU A 317 7.67 0.13 0.17
N ARG A 318 6.97 1.16 0.65
CA ARG A 318 6.47 1.29 2.02
C ARG A 318 5.00 1.68 1.95
N TYR A 319 4.21 1.09 2.84
CA TYR A 319 2.77 1.31 2.92
C TYR A 319 2.44 2.10 4.19
N ASP A 320 1.53 3.07 4.10
CA ASP A 320 0.92 3.65 5.29
C ASP A 320 0.15 2.54 6.03
N ALA A 321 0.36 2.44 7.34
CA ALA A 321 -0.34 1.51 8.21
C ALA A 321 -1.82 1.90 8.43
N GLU A 322 -2.23 3.12 8.06
CA GLU A 322 -3.52 3.74 8.34
C GLU A 322 -3.86 3.68 9.85
N ILE A 323 -2.84 3.88 10.70
CA ILE A 323 -2.99 3.89 12.16
C ILE A 323 -3.18 5.33 12.62
N HIS A 324 -4.30 5.59 13.29
CA HIS A 324 -4.52 6.83 14.02
C HIS A 324 -4.40 6.57 15.53
N PHE A 325 -3.74 7.50 16.21
CA PHE A 325 -3.33 7.39 17.60
C PHE A 325 -3.83 8.63 18.35
N THR A 326 -4.63 8.44 19.40
CA THR A 326 -5.38 9.54 20.04
C THR A 326 -5.41 9.38 21.55
N ARG A 327 -5.53 10.51 22.29
CA ARG A 327 -5.62 10.51 23.75
C ARG A 327 -6.88 11.19 24.28
N LEU A 328 -7.24 10.83 25.51
CA LEU A 328 -8.09 11.59 26.42
C LEU A 328 -7.43 11.61 27.80
N ALA A 329 -7.65 12.66 28.58
CA ALA A 329 -7.18 12.77 29.97
C ALA A 329 -8.30 13.36 30.85
N ASN A 330 -8.38 12.96 32.12
CA ASN A 330 -9.37 13.49 33.06
C ASN A 330 -9.07 14.94 33.49
N ILE A 331 -7.79 15.27 33.64
CA ILE A 331 -7.28 16.52 34.20
C ILE A 331 -6.03 16.92 33.41
N ASN A 332 -5.96 18.17 32.96
CA ASN A 332 -4.81 18.72 32.22
C ASN A 332 -3.92 19.65 33.07
N PHE A 333 -4.37 20.06 34.28
CA PHE A 333 -3.60 20.92 35.17
C PHE A 333 -3.91 20.64 36.65
N TYR A 334 -3.00 20.98 37.56
CA TYR A 334 -3.17 20.83 39.00
C TYR A 334 -2.46 21.94 39.79
N GLU A 335 -3.00 22.33 40.93
CA GLU A 335 -2.50 23.45 41.75
C GLU A 335 -1.94 22.96 43.10
N VAL A 336 -0.79 23.51 43.50
CA VAL A 336 -0.03 23.08 44.68
C VAL A 336 0.25 24.30 45.57
N TYR A 337 -0.15 24.24 46.85
CA TYR A 337 -0.10 25.37 47.79
C TYR A 337 0.72 25.02 49.05
N SER A 338 1.82 25.73 49.33
CA SER A 338 2.88 25.33 50.29
C SER A 338 2.48 25.29 51.79
N GLY A 339 1.19 25.34 52.13
CA GLY A 339 0.67 25.34 53.51
C GLY A 339 0.01 24.03 53.96
N HIS A 340 0.05 22.95 53.18
CA HIS A 340 -0.55 21.66 53.58
C HIS A 340 0.38 20.85 54.49
N ASN A 341 -0.15 20.30 55.59
CA ASN A 341 0.56 19.34 56.43
C ASN A 341 0.57 17.96 55.76
N ILE A 342 1.76 17.45 55.48
CA ILE A 342 1.99 16.20 54.72
C ILE A 342 2.39 15.08 55.69
N PRO A 343 1.82 13.87 55.60
CA PRO A 343 2.31 12.72 56.36
C PRO A 343 3.69 12.28 55.84
N SER A 344 4.67 12.16 56.74
CA SER A 344 6.02 11.63 56.43
C SER A 344 6.07 10.12 56.15
N THR A 345 4.93 9.44 56.35
CA THR A 345 4.71 8.03 56.04
C THR A 345 3.46 7.93 55.18
N VAL A 346 3.64 7.51 53.93
CA VAL A 346 2.58 7.22 52.96
C VAL A 346 1.99 5.85 53.29
N ASN A 347 0.70 5.79 53.60
CA ASN A 347 -0.02 4.54 53.84
C ASN A 347 -0.94 4.21 52.66
N ASN A 348 -1.63 5.20 52.12
CA ASN A 348 -2.58 5.11 51.00
C ASN A 348 -2.10 5.92 49.78
N PHE A 349 -2.72 5.71 48.62
CA PHE A 349 -2.41 6.54 47.43
C PHE A 349 -2.84 8.00 47.60
N GLU A 350 -3.84 8.29 48.44
CA GLU A 350 -4.29 9.64 48.75
C GLU A 350 -3.22 10.45 49.52
N ASP A 351 -2.34 9.78 50.28
CA ASP A 351 -1.19 10.40 50.97
C ASP A 351 -0.05 10.81 49.98
N ILE A 352 -0.16 10.40 48.71
CA ILE A 352 0.81 10.72 47.64
C ILE A 352 0.38 12.00 46.90
N GLY A 353 -0.90 12.07 46.51
CA GLY A 353 -1.43 13.12 45.63
C GLY A 353 -2.70 12.74 44.87
N PRO A 354 -3.14 13.60 43.93
CA PRO A 354 -4.31 13.34 43.07
C PRO A 354 -4.02 12.29 41.99
N THR A 355 -5.05 11.55 41.60
CA THR A 355 -4.97 10.53 40.55
C THR A 355 -5.31 11.10 39.18
N PHE A 356 -4.35 11.04 38.26
CA PHE A 356 -4.48 11.37 36.85
C PHE A 356 -4.81 10.11 36.06
N ASN A 357 -5.88 10.18 35.27
CA ASN A 357 -6.37 9.09 34.44
C ASN A 357 -6.29 9.54 32.98
N PHE A 358 -5.53 8.82 32.17
CA PHE A 358 -5.51 9.01 30.72
C PHE A 358 -5.91 7.74 30.00
N SER A 359 -6.46 7.90 28.81
CA SER A 359 -6.67 6.79 27.88
C SER A 359 -6.06 7.09 26.53
N VAL A 360 -5.49 6.04 25.93
CA VAL A 360 -4.92 6.04 24.58
C VAL A 360 -5.80 5.15 23.73
N LYS A 361 -6.35 5.69 22.65
CA LYS A 361 -7.16 4.96 21.68
C LYS A 361 -6.35 4.80 20.39
N VAL A 362 -6.21 3.54 19.99
CA VAL A 362 -5.59 3.11 18.73
C VAL A 362 -6.69 2.69 17.77
N THR A 363 -6.69 3.20 16.53
CA THR A 363 -7.59 2.73 15.47
C THR A 363 -6.82 2.43 14.19
N THR A 364 -7.11 1.30 13.54
CA THR A 364 -6.52 0.94 12.25
C THR A 364 -7.52 1.07 11.11
N GLY A 365 -7.07 1.56 9.96
CA GLY A 365 -7.82 1.61 8.72
C GLY A 365 -7.95 0.26 8.02
N SER A 366 -7.97 0.33 6.70
CA SER A 366 -8.18 -0.75 5.74
C SER A 366 -6.92 -1.59 5.49
N ILE A 367 -5.72 -1.03 5.56
CA ILE A 367 -4.49 -1.80 5.29
C ILE A 367 -4.31 -2.93 6.35
N PRO A 368 -4.05 -4.19 5.93
CA PRO A 368 -3.96 -5.32 6.85
C PRO A 368 -2.62 -5.38 7.59
N VAL A 369 -2.51 -4.67 8.71
CA VAL A 369 -1.28 -4.56 9.50
C VAL A 369 -1.17 -5.71 10.51
N LYS A 370 0.04 -6.28 10.65
CA LYS A 370 0.42 -7.11 11.82
C LYS A 370 0.97 -6.19 12.90
N MET A 371 0.17 -5.87 13.90
CA MET A 371 0.53 -4.86 14.90
C MET A 371 1.59 -5.39 15.89
N ALA A 372 2.35 -4.46 16.46
CA ALA A 372 3.19 -4.71 17.63
C ALA A 372 2.73 -3.80 18.78
N SER A 373 3.59 -3.62 19.78
CA SER A 373 3.24 -2.99 21.05
C SER A 373 3.11 -1.46 20.98
N VAL A 374 2.22 -0.94 21.83
CA VAL A 374 2.33 0.43 22.33
C VAL A 374 3.27 0.41 23.55
N LYS A 375 4.30 1.25 23.54
CA LYS A 375 5.09 1.57 24.73
C LYS A 375 4.53 2.83 25.38
N ILE A 376 4.60 2.90 26.71
CA ILE A 376 4.28 4.10 27.47
C ILE A 376 5.44 4.42 28.41
N HIS A 377 5.99 5.62 28.24
CA HIS A 377 7.07 6.18 29.02
C HIS A 377 6.47 7.12 30.07
N LEU A 378 6.75 6.83 31.35
CA LEU A 378 6.26 7.57 32.51
C LEU A 378 7.48 8.04 33.32
N PRO A 379 7.64 9.34 33.60
CA PRO A 379 8.78 9.83 34.38
C PRO A 379 8.60 9.54 35.88
N GLU A 380 8.99 8.34 36.30
CA GLU A 380 8.86 7.89 37.69
C GLU A 380 9.82 8.61 38.66
N LEU A 381 10.98 9.07 38.18
CA LEU A 381 12.06 9.66 38.99
C LEU A 381 12.61 10.97 38.40
N THR A 382 13.11 11.86 39.27
CA THR A 382 13.89 13.05 38.87
C THR A 382 15.38 12.75 38.64
N SER A 383 16.14 13.74 38.15
CA SER A 383 17.59 13.68 38.00
C SER A 383 18.37 13.55 39.33
N LYS A 384 17.71 13.74 40.48
CA LYS A 384 18.24 13.42 41.82
C LYS A 384 17.57 12.21 42.45
N ASP A 385 16.96 11.31 41.68
CA ASP A 385 16.32 10.09 42.16
C ASP A 385 15.14 10.32 43.14
N ASN A 386 14.46 11.48 43.07
CA ASN A 386 13.21 11.70 43.81
C ASN A 386 12.02 11.08 43.05
N PRO A 387 11.06 10.41 43.70
CA PRO A 387 9.89 9.87 43.03
C PRO A 387 8.92 10.98 42.61
N LEU A 388 8.43 10.90 41.38
CA LEU A 388 7.65 11.95 40.70
C LEU A 388 6.26 11.44 40.28
N MET A 389 6.17 10.58 39.26
CA MET A 389 4.93 9.89 38.88
C MET A 389 4.93 8.45 39.42
N TYR A 390 3.75 7.93 39.75
CA TYR A 390 3.58 6.61 40.33
C TYR A 390 2.41 5.86 39.71
N ILE A 391 2.64 4.67 39.16
CA ILE A 391 1.59 3.89 38.48
C ILE A 391 0.70 3.13 39.46
N THR A 392 -0.58 3.51 39.51
CA THR A 392 -1.56 3.00 40.49
C THR A 392 -2.54 1.99 39.92
N ALA A 393 -2.92 2.11 38.64
CA ALA A 393 -3.74 1.10 37.94
C ALA A 393 -3.57 1.14 36.42
N VAL A 394 -3.87 0.02 35.78
CA VAL A 394 -3.93 -0.13 34.31
C VAL A 394 -5.16 -0.95 33.97
N ASP A 395 -6.02 -0.41 33.09
CA ASP A 395 -7.23 -1.08 32.60
C ASP A 395 -7.17 -1.19 31.06
N THR A 396 -7.62 -2.32 30.53
CA THR A 396 -7.36 -2.75 29.15
C THR A 396 -8.58 -3.42 28.57
N ASP A 397 -8.87 -3.17 27.29
CA ASP A 397 -9.92 -3.91 26.58
C ASP A 397 -9.45 -5.34 26.24
N GLN A 398 -9.44 -6.20 27.26
CA GLN A 398 -9.09 -7.62 27.13
C GLN A 398 -10.05 -8.38 26.21
N ALA A 399 -11.32 -7.93 26.10
CA ALA A 399 -12.30 -8.51 25.20
C ALA A 399 -11.95 -8.28 23.72
N ARG A 400 -11.30 -7.15 23.42
CA ARG A 400 -10.72 -6.86 22.09
C ARG A 400 -9.26 -7.33 21.93
N GLY A 401 -8.70 -7.99 22.95
CA GLY A 401 -7.39 -8.65 22.91
C GLY A 401 -6.19 -7.76 23.30
N VAL A 402 -6.44 -6.65 23.98
CA VAL A 402 -5.40 -5.78 24.54
C VAL A 402 -4.78 -6.46 25.79
N THR A 403 -3.46 -6.44 25.96
CA THR A 403 -2.79 -7.02 27.15
C THR A 403 -1.46 -6.29 27.44
N CYS A 404 -1.32 -5.70 28.62
CA CYS A 404 -0.09 -5.01 29.02
C CYS A 404 0.72 -5.79 30.05
N GLN A 405 2.04 -5.71 29.96
CA GLN A 405 2.99 -6.21 30.95
C GLN A 405 3.49 -5.02 31.79
N VAL A 406 3.19 -5.05 33.09
CA VAL A 406 3.39 -3.92 34.01
C VAL A 406 3.45 -4.41 35.46
N GLN A 407 4.36 -3.86 36.26
CA GLN A 407 4.37 -4.02 37.71
C GLN A 407 3.60 -2.86 38.36
N ILE A 408 2.30 -3.04 38.57
CA ILE A 408 1.44 -2.03 39.22
C ILE A 408 1.78 -1.93 40.72
N ASN A 409 1.83 -0.71 41.26
CA ASN A 409 2.13 -0.42 42.67
C ASN A 409 3.42 -1.10 43.19
N PRO A 410 4.60 -0.83 42.58
CA PRO A 410 5.85 -1.52 42.93
C PRO A 410 6.30 -1.34 44.39
N LEU A 411 5.99 -0.20 45.02
CA LEU A 411 6.30 0.08 46.43
C LEU A 411 5.32 -0.59 47.43
N GLN A 412 4.27 -1.28 46.94
CA GLN A 412 3.26 -1.98 47.75
C GLN A 412 2.53 -1.07 48.76
N ILE A 413 2.32 0.19 48.40
CA ILE A 413 1.53 1.18 49.17
C ILE A 413 0.10 0.65 49.33
N GLY A 414 -0.53 0.90 50.47
CA GLY A 414 -1.78 0.26 50.91
C GLY A 414 -1.58 -1.13 51.56
N LYS A 415 -0.39 -1.75 51.44
CA LYS A 415 -0.05 -3.02 52.12
C LYS A 415 1.09 -2.87 53.13
N ARG A 416 1.96 -1.88 52.94
CA ARG A 416 3.07 -1.52 53.84
C ARG A 416 3.18 -0.01 53.95
N PRO A 417 3.52 0.55 55.13
CA PRO A 417 3.83 1.96 55.27
C PRO A 417 5.13 2.28 54.52
N TYR A 418 5.11 3.31 53.68
CA TYR A 418 6.25 3.78 52.90
C TYR A 418 6.72 5.15 53.41
N SER A 419 7.93 5.22 53.99
CA SER A 419 8.52 6.51 54.37
C SER A 419 9.29 7.08 53.18
N ALA A 420 8.78 8.19 52.64
CA ALA A 420 9.32 8.83 51.45
C ALA A 420 10.33 9.93 51.85
N SER A 421 11.57 9.81 51.38
CA SER A 421 12.62 10.81 51.58
C SER A 421 12.83 11.59 50.28
N PHE A 422 12.90 12.92 50.37
CA PHE A 422 13.02 13.82 49.23
C PHE A 422 14.25 14.72 49.37
N LYS A 423 14.98 14.91 48.26
CA LYS A 423 16.14 15.81 48.14
C LYS A 423 15.66 17.13 47.54
N LYS A 424 16.00 18.28 48.13
CA LYS A 424 15.56 19.59 47.63
C LYS A 424 16.03 19.86 46.18
N GLU A 425 15.11 20.30 45.33
CA GLU A 425 15.34 20.62 43.92
C GLU A 425 14.89 22.05 43.55
N ASN A 426 15.53 22.63 42.54
CA ASN A 426 15.07 23.85 41.90
C ASN A 426 14.69 23.52 40.45
N LEU A 427 13.38 23.58 40.17
CA LEU A 427 12.80 23.20 38.88
C LEU A 427 12.47 24.43 38.02
N ARG A 428 12.67 25.66 38.52
CA ARG A 428 12.46 26.94 37.78
C ARG A 428 13.18 27.02 36.43
N ALA A 429 14.33 26.36 36.30
CA ALA A 429 15.13 26.34 35.07
C ALA A 429 14.62 25.34 34.01
N VAL A 430 13.73 24.42 34.36
CA VAL A 430 13.28 23.32 33.49
C VAL A 430 12.09 23.76 32.64
N LYS A 431 12.33 24.71 31.72
CA LYS A 431 11.28 25.20 30.79
C LYS A 431 10.80 24.14 29.80
N GLU A 432 11.67 23.20 29.43
CA GLU A 432 11.36 22.07 28.55
C GLU A 432 12.00 20.81 29.16
N LEU A 433 11.21 19.74 29.36
CA LEU A 433 11.58 18.64 30.24
C LEU A 433 12.61 17.64 29.65
N VAL A 434 13.14 17.92 28.45
CA VAL A 434 14.05 17.04 27.67
C VAL A 434 15.33 16.67 28.42
N ASN A 435 15.78 17.52 29.35
CA ASN A 435 16.98 17.32 30.17
C ASN A 435 16.75 16.58 31.51
N LEU A 436 15.56 15.99 31.73
CA LEU A 436 15.35 15.00 32.81
C LEU A 436 15.71 13.56 32.39
N SER A 437 16.56 13.43 31.36
CA SER A 437 17.05 12.19 30.74
C SER A 437 18.06 11.40 31.59
N ARG A 438 17.68 11.10 32.84
CA ARG A 438 18.00 9.83 33.50
C ARG A 438 16.80 8.88 33.49
N MET A 439 16.10 8.83 32.35
CA MET A 439 15.42 7.59 31.98
C MET A 439 16.45 6.46 32.00
N ARG A 440 16.30 5.50 32.91
CA ARG A 440 16.85 4.17 32.64
C ARG A 440 16.11 3.65 31.41
N THR A 441 16.84 3.12 30.44
CA THR A 441 16.34 2.70 29.13
C THR A 441 15.49 1.43 29.17
N GLU A 442 14.91 1.09 30.34
CA GLU A 442 14.20 -0.15 30.65
C GLU A 442 12.87 0.10 31.38
N ASP A 443 12.68 1.28 32.00
CA ASP A 443 11.48 1.63 32.75
C ASP A 443 10.37 2.17 31.80
N PHE A 444 9.86 1.30 30.94
CA PHE A 444 8.74 1.59 30.02
C PHE A 444 7.68 0.48 30.03
N LEU A 445 6.41 0.88 30.03
CA LEU A 445 5.27 -0.03 30.08
C LEU A 445 4.95 -0.54 28.68
N VAL A 446 4.84 -1.86 28.50
CA VAL A 446 4.59 -2.49 27.19
C VAL A 446 3.18 -3.06 27.10
N CYS A 447 2.37 -2.50 26.20
CA CYS A 447 1.04 -2.99 25.86
C CYS A 447 1.04 -3.72 24.52
N TYR A 448 0.91 -5.04 24.56
CA TYR A 448 0.74 -5.88 23.38
C TYR A 448 -0.71 -5.84 22.91
N LEU A 449 -0.89 -5.61 21.60
CA LEU A 449 -2.19 -5.58 20.94
C LEU A 449 -2.32 -6.88 20.16
N LEU A 450 -3.19 -7.80 20.62
CA LEU A 450 -3.36 -9.13 20.05
C LEU A 450 -4.75 -9.28 19.43
N ASN A 451 -4.85 -9.85 18.23
CA ASN A 451 -6.11 -10.16 17.57
C ASN A 451 -6.25 -11.67 17.40
N LYS A 452 -6.52 -12.35 18.54
CA LYS A 452 -6.72 -13.81 18.61
C LYS A 452 -7.78 -14.33 17.63
N ALA A 453 -8.77 -13.50 17.26
CA ALA A 453 -9.80 -13.85 16.29
C ALA A 453 -9.34 -13.80 14.81
N LYS A 454 -8.26 -13.07 14.49
CA LYS A 454 -7.75 -12.88 13.11
C LYS A 454 -6.26 -13.17 12.94
N LYS A 455 -5.64 -13.94 13.86
CA LYS A 455 -4.20 -14.23 13.89
C LYS A 455 -3.33 -12.96 13.87
N ASP A 456 -3.69 -12.01 14.72
CA ASP A 456 -2.93 -10.77 14.96
C ASP A 456 -2.80 -9.86 13.72
N VAL A 457 -3.71 -10.02 12.75
CA VAL A 457 -3.92 -9.10 11.63
C VAL A 457 -5.08 -8.15 11.96
N PHE A 458 -4.81 -6.85 11.83
CA PHE A 458 -5.72 -5.77 12.17
C PHE A 458 -6.20 -5.06 10.89
N ARG A 459 -7.48 -4.72 10.88
CA ARG A 459 -8.21 -3.99 9.82
C ARG A 459 -9.53 -3.53 10.43
N ASN A 460 -9.84 -2.24 10.31
CA ASN A 460 -11.01 -1.58 10.88
C ASN A 460 -11.20 -1.97 12.37
N TRP A 461 -10.10 -1.99 13.14
CA TRP A 461 -10.09 -2.36 14.56
C TRP A 461 -9.82 -1.13 15.41
N GLU A 462 -10.42 -1.09 16.60
CA GLU A 462 -10.17 -0.06 17.60
C GLU A 462 -9.95 -0.70 18.98
N GLY A 463 -8.95 -0.21 19.71
CA GLY A 463 -8.64 -0.62 21.07
C GLY A 463 -8.37 0.57 21.97
N VAL A 464 -8.69 0.43 23.25
CA VAL A 464 -8.50 1.46 24.27
C VAL A 464 -7.64 0.92 25.41
N LEU A 465 -6.62 1.70 25.74
CA LEU A 465 -5.70 1.53 26.86
C LEU A 465 -6.02 2.60 27.90
N LYS A 466 -6.26 2.26 29.16
CA LYS A 466 -6.49 3.24 30.25
C LYS A 466 -5.40 3.08 31.31
N HIS A 467 -4.84 4.20 31.75
CA HIS A 467 -3.75 4.24 32.70
C HIS A 467 -4.06 5.26 33.79
N SER A 468 -3.84 4.86 35.04
CA SER A 468 -3.98 5.68 36.24
C SER A 468 -2.62 5.83 36.89
N PHE A 469 -2.22 7.08 37.12
CA PHE A 469 -1.01 7.42 37.86
C PHE A 469 -1.29 8.53 38.87
N THR A 470 -0.46 8.60 39.90
CA THR A 470 -0.54 9.60 40.98
C THR A 470 0.79 10.34 41.02
N ILE A 471 0.78 11.64 41.28
CA ILE A 471 2.00 12.46 41.35
C ILE A 471 2.35 12.70 42.82
N PHE A 472 3.62 12.48 43.20
CA PHE A 472 4.13 12.75 44.55
C PHE A 472 4.17 14.26 44.83
N VAL A 473 3.10 14.81 45.40
CA VAL A 473 3.03 16.26 45.70
C VAL A 473 4.06 16.67 46.76
N ASN A 474 4.46 15.72 47.60
CA ASN A 474 5.50 15.85 48.63
C ASN A 474 6.84 16.36 48.08
N LEU A 475 7.22 15.93 46.86
CA LEU A 475 8.38 16.44 46.12
C LEU A 475 8.15 17.90 45.66
N LEU A 476 6.96 18.19 45.17
CA LEU A 476 6.59 19.49 44.60
C LEU A 476 6.61 20.59 45.67
N PHE A 477 6.15 20.31 46.89
CA PHE A 477 6.22 21.24 48.01
C PHE A 477 7.66 21.60 48.40
N GLN A 478 8.58 20.63 48.39
CA GLN A 478 10.00 20.87 48.70
C GLN A 478 10.76 21.55 47.56
N SER A 479 10.19 21.56 46.35
CA SER A 479 10.80 22.11 45.14
C SER A 479 10.38 23.56 44.88
N THR A 480 11.26 24.32 44.24
CA THR A 480 10.95 25.68 43.76
C THR A 480 10.63 25.65 42.27
N PHE A 481 9.41 26.05 41.91
CA PHE A 481 8.92 26.28 40.54
C PHE A 481 7.64 27.13 40.61
N GLN A 482 7.27 27.80 39.52
CA GLN A 482 5.99 28.53 39.40
C GLN A 482 5.00 27.75 38.54
N THR A 483 5.47 27.25 37.39
CA THR A 483 4.78 26.27 36.54
C THR A 483 5.75 25.14 36.19
N LEU A 484 5.23 23.93 36.06
CA LEU A 484 5.99 22.72 35.74
C LEU A 484 5.11 21.82 34.87
N GLN A 485 5.45 21.68 33.59
CA GLN A 485 4.69 20.84 32.66
C GLN A 485 5.33 19.45 32.61
N LEU A 486 4.63 18.45 33.14
CA LEU A 486 5.06 17.06 33.10
C LEU A 486 4.33 16.34 31.96
N PHE A 487 4.95 15.31 31.39
CA PHE A 487 4.40 14.57 30.27
C PHE A 487 4.58 13.06 30.51
N ALA A 488 3.54 12.28 30.25
CA ALA A 488 3.74 10.90 29.81
C ALA A 488 3.85 10.88 28.28
N GLU A 489 4.58 9.93 27.72
CA GLU A 489 4.71 9.76 26.27
C GLU A 489 4.29 8.34 25.88
N ALA A 490 3.50 8.20 24.83
CA ALA A 490 3.11 6.92 24.27
C ALA A 490 3.69 6.79 22.86
N GLU A 491 4.26 5.63 22.54
CA GLU A 491 4.84 5.31 21.22
C GLU A 491 4.18 4.03 20.68
N ILE A 492 3.62 4.07 19.47
CA ILE A 492 3.10 2.88 18.80
C ILE A 492 4.11 2.30 17.80
N ASN A 493 4.42 1.01 17.96
CA ASN A 493 5.34 0.27 17.10
C ASN A 493 4.58 -0.76 16.24
N VAL A 494 5.09 -1.02 15.03
CA VAL A 494 4.64 -2.10 14.14
C VAL A 494 5.71 -3.17 14.00
N HIS A 495 5.33 -4.44 13.84
CA HIS A 495 6.28 -5.56 13.77
C HIS A 495 7.19 -5.49 12.53
N ASN A 496 6.77 -4.81 11.47
CA ASN A 496 7.51 -4.72 10.22
C ASN A 496 7.66 -3.25 9.77
N THR A 497 8.62 -2.56 10.38
CA THR A 497 9.01 -1.17 10.09
C THR A 497 9.61 -0.97 8.70
N ASP A 498 10.06 -2.04 8.04
CA ASP A 498 10.59 -1.97 6.68
C ASP A 498 9.47 -1.88 5.63
N LEU A 499 8.31 -2.47 5.94
CA LEU A 499 7.13 -2.52 5.08
C LEU A 499 6.09 -1.43 5.40
N PHE A 500 5.94 -1.08 6.68
CA PHE A 500 4.90 -0.16 7.15
C PHE A 500 5.48 1.12 7.76
N ILE A 501 4.91 2.27 7.38
CA ILE A 501 5.13 3.57 8.01
C ILE A 501 3.88 4.02 8.78
N ILE A 502 4.06 4.90 9.76
CA ILE A 502 2.99 5.54 10.53
C ILE A 502 3.28 7.05 10.47
N GLY A 503 2.28 7.87 10.17
CA GLY A 503 2.45 9.33 10.08
C GLY A 503 2.80 9.97 11.43
N GLU A 504 2.04 9.65 12.47
CA GLU A 504 2.30 10.07 13.86
C GLU A 504 2.38 8.83 14.75
N ASN A 505 3.60 8.44 15.17
CA ASN A 505 3.85 7.26 16.00
C ASN A 505 4.02 7.59 17.50
N THR A 506 4.37 8.83 17.85
CA THR A 506 4.51 9.30 19.23
C THR A 506 3.38 10.26 19.60
N LEU A 507 2.98 10.25 20.87
CA LEU A 507 1.93 11.12 21.39
C LEU A 507 2.21 11.47 22.84
N THR A 508 2.18 12.76 23.17
CA THR A 508 2.43 13.26 24.52
C THR A 508 1.13 13.55 25.29
N ILE A 509 1.15 13.26 26.60
CA ILE A 509 0.07 13.48 27.56
C ILE A 509 0.57 14.49 28.62
N PRO A 510 0.56 15.81 28.32
CA PRO A 510 0.89 16.84 29.30
C PRO A 510 -0.09 16.94 30.47
N VAL A 511 0.46 17.22 31.65
CA VAL A 511 -0.20 17.70 32.87
C VAL A 511 0.58 18.90 33.40
N THR A 512 -0.07 20.06 33.49
CA THR A 512 0.56 21.32 33.93
C THR A 512 0.36 21.55 35.42
N ILE A 513 1.43 21.47 36.20
CA ILE A 513 1.43 21.77 37.63
C ILE A 513 1.71 23.26 37.84
N ILE A 514 0.92 23.92 38.68
CA ILE A 514 1.00 25.35 39.00
C ILE A 514 1.21 25.50 40.51
N LYS A 515 2.13 26.38 40.91
CA LYS A 515 2.42 26.72 42.30
C LYS A 515 2.22 28.23 42.50
N PRO A 516 0.98 28.70 42.75
CA PRO A 516 0.62 30.11 42.63
C PRO A 516 1.16 31.01 43.75
N ASP A 517 1.61 30.43 44.86
CA ASP A 517 2.29 31.12 45.97
C ASP A 517 3.79 31.36 45.70
N GLU A 518 4.38 30.67 44.73
CA GLU A 518 5.78 30.84 44.36
C GLU A 518 5.97 32.06 43.44
N LYS A 519 6.64 33.10 43.96
CA LYS A 519 6.89 34.34 43.22
C LYS A 519 7.81 34.12 42.01
N ALA A 520 7.40 34.66 40.87
CA ALA A 520 8.23 34.76 39.67
C ALA A 520 9.55 35.49 39.95
N GLU A 521 10.66 34.97 39.43
CA GLU A 521 11.94 35.69 39.43
C GLU A 521 11.91 36.80 38.39
N ILE A 522 11.79 38.05 38.85
CA ILE A 522 11.92 39.23 37.99
C ILE A 522 13.41 39.37 37.63
N PRO A 523 13.80 39.34 36.34
CA PRO A 523 15.21 39.44 35.97
C PRO A 523 15.79 40.78 36.42
N ILE A 524 16.87 40.75 37.21
CA ILE A 524 17.45 41.96 37.84
C ILE A 524 17.84 43.02 36.79
N GLY A 525 18.29 42.59 35.61
CA GLY A 525 18.58 43.49 34.48
C GLY A 525 17.37 44.26 33.96
N VAL A 526 16.15 43.71 34.04
CA VAL A 526 14.91 44.44 33.70
C VAL A 526 14.62 45.52 34.73
N VAL A 527 14.81 45.21 36.03
CA VAL A 527 14.64 46.20 37.10
C VAL A 527 15.64 47.36 36.96
N ILE A 528 16.92 47.05 36.73
CA ILE A 528 17.97 48.06 36.49
C ILE A 528 17.66 48.88 35.23
N GLY A 529 17.27 48.23 34.13
CA GLY A 529 16.89 48.90 32.89
C GLY A 529 15.68 49.85 33.06
N SER A 530 14.66 49.44 33.82
CA SER A 530 13.51 50.29 34.14
C SER A 530 13.88 51.50 34.99
N ILE A 531 14.79 51.36 35.96
CA ILE A 531 15.29 52.47 36.78
C ILE A 531 16.08 53.46 35.91
N LEU A 532 16.97 52.98 35.05
CA LEU A 532 17.77 53.82 34.14
C LEU A 532 16.87 54.56 33.12
N ALA A 533 15.89 53.89 32.53
CA ALA A 533 14.93 54.51 31.62
C ALA A 533 14.06 55.56 32.34
N GLY A 534 13.62 55.28 33.58
CA GLY A 534 12.87 56.23 34.40
C GLY A 534 13.67 57.48 34.75
N LEU A 535 14.94 57.34 35.13
CA LEU A 535 15.85 58.46 35.40
C LEU A 535 16.11 59.30 34.15
N LEU A 536 16.30 58.67 32.98
CA LEU A 536 16.49 59.38 31.72
C LEU A 536 15.24 60.15 31.29
N LEU A 537 14.05 59.57 31.45
CA LEU A 537 12.78 60.25 31.20
C LEU A 537 12.57 61.43 32.17
N LEU A 538 12.92 61.26 33.45
CA LEU A 538 12.87 62.33 34.45
C LEU A 538 13.79 63.50 34.09
N LEU A 539 15.03 63.24 33.65
CA LEU A 539 15.96 64.27 33.19
C LEU A 539 15.44 65.03 31.98
N VAL A 540 14.86 64.34 31.00
CA VAL A 540 14.21 64.97 29.83
C VAL A 540 13.04 65.84 30.27
N LEU A 541 12.21 65.37 31.20
CA LEU A 541 11.05 66.12 31.70
C LEU A 541 11.47 67.38 32.49
N VAL A 542 12.53 67.30 33.30
CA VAL A 542 13.14 68.47 33.98
C VAL A 542 13.68 69.47 32.96
N ALA A 543 14.40 69.02 31.93
CA ALA A 543 14.91 69.90 30.87
C ALA A 543 13.79 70.59 30.07
N VAL A 544 12.68 69.91 29.84
CA VAL A 544 11.46 70.47 29.21
C VAL A 544 10.83 71.53 30.12
N LEU A 545 10.59 71.24 31.40
CA LEU A 545 10.04 72.20 32.37
C LEU A 545 10.94 73.43 32.54
N TRP A 546 12.26 73.24 32.53
CA TRP A 546 13.24 74.33 32.53
C TRP A 546 13.12 75.21 31.28
N LYS A 547 13.04 74.61 30.09
CA LYS A 547 12.88 75.32 28.81
C LYS A 547 11.56 76.09 28.70
N PHE A 548 10.49 75.59 29.31
CA PHE A 548 9.21 76.29 29.45
C PHE A 548 9.17 77.30 30.61
N GLY A 549 10.30 77.56 31.28
CA GLY A 549 10.46 78.62 32.28
C GLY A 549 9.83 78.33 33.65
N PHE A 550 9.35 77.10 33.90
CA PHE A 550 8.64 76.73 35.14
C PHE A 550 9.48 77.02 36.40
N PHE A 551 10.80 76.79 36.33
CA PHE A 551 11.72 77.00 37.44
C PHE A 551 12.24 78.44 37.59
N LYS A 552 12.20 79.28 36.54
CA LYS A 552 12.79 80.64 36.60
C LYS A 552 12.29 81.46 37.78
N ARG A 553 10.98 81.40 38.03
CA ARG A 553 10.25 82.17 39.05
C ARG A 553 10.54 81.76 40.50
N GLN A 554 11.33 80.71 40.72
CA GLN A 554 11.84 80.28 42.03
C GLN A 554 13.34 80.57 42.17
N TYR A 555 14.13 80.39 41.11
CA TYR A 555 15.55 80.76 41.13
C TYR A 555 15.75 82.27 41.29
N GLU A 556 14.97 83.11 40.63
CA GLU A 556 15.02 84.58 40.81
C GLU A 556 14.83 84.98 42.29
N LYS A 557 14.00 84.26 43.05
CA LYS A 557 13.85 84.49 44.49
C LYS A 557 15.08 84.05 45.28
N MET A 558 15.61 82.85 45.03
CA MET A 558 16.78 82.36 45.76
C MET A 558 18.05 83.18 45.47
N THR A 559 18.23 83.71 44.26
CA THR A 559 19.35 84.63 44.00
C THR A 559 19.16 85.94 44.75
N GLN A 560 17.95 86.50 44.74
CA GLN A 560 17.64 87.75 45.42
C GLN A 560 17.73 87.63 46.95
N ASP A 561 17.22 86.53 47.54
CA ASP A 561 17.39 86.21 48.96
C ASP A 561 18.88 86.06 49.36
N ILE A 562 19.77 85.73 48.42
CA ILE A 562 21.23 85.64 48.65
C ILE A 562 21.91 87.01 48.49
N GLU A 563 21.56 87.78 47.45
CA GLU A 563 22.09 89.14 47.25
C GLU A 563 21.68 90.08 48.41
N ASP A 564 20.44 89.98 48.89
CA ASP A 564 19.95 90.70 50.08
C ASP A 564 20.73 90.30 51.36
N ILE A 565 21.16 89.04 51.49
CA ILE A 565 21.97 88.57 52.63
C ILE A 565 23.41 89.11 52.54
N ASP A 566 24.04 89.09 51.37
CA ASP A 566 25.39 89.60 51.20
C ASP A 566 25.44 91.13 51.44
N GLU A 567 24.46 91.91 50.94
CA GLU A 567 24.38 93.36 51.21
C GLU A 567 24.23 93.69 52.70
N ILE A 568 23.45 92.89 53.45
CA ILE A 568 23.34 93.01 54.92
C ILE A 568 24.68 92.71 55.63
N THR A 569 25.50 91.78 55.10
CA THR A 569 26.82 91.47 55.68
C THR A 569 27.93 92.47 55.32
N GLU A 570 27.82 93.21 54.21
CA GLU A 570 28.70 94.35 53.95
C GLU A 570 28.32 95.57 54.80
N LEU A 571 27.03 95.89 54.94
CA LEU A 571 26.53 97.02 55.73
C LEU A 571 26.85 96.92 57.24
N THR A 572 27.06 95.71 57.76
CA THR A 572 27.45 95.48 59.16
C THR A 572 28.96 95.61 59.43
N LYS A 573 29.79 95.77 58.39
CA LYS A 573 31.26 95.75 58.49
C LYS A 573 31.93 97.11 58.72
N TYR A 574 31.15 98.19 58.75
CA TYR A 574 31.61 99.58 58.91
C TYR A 574 31.06 100.25 60.19
N LYS A 575 30.87 99.50 61.27
CA LYS A 575 30.19 100.00 62.48
C LYS A 575 30.70 99.45 63.81
N ASP A 576 32.02 99.40 63.95
CA ASP A 576 32.76 99.48 65.23
C ASP A 576 33.47 100.85 65.31
#